data_AF-A0A9E7R0X2-F1
#
_entry.id   AF-A0A9E7R0X2-F1
#
_cell.length_a   1.000
_cell.length_b   1.000
_cell.length_c   1.000
_cell.angle_alpha   90.00
_cell.angle_beta   90.00
_cell.angle_gamma   90.00
#
_symmetry.space_group_name_H-M   'P 1'
#
loop_
_entity.id
_entity.type
_entity.pdbx_description
1 polymer ?
#
loop_
_entity_poly.entity_id
_entity_poly.type
_entity_poly.pdbx_seq_one_letter_code
_entity_poly.pdbx_strand_id
1 'polypeptide(L)' 'MARREEVTEERPFECELCDDRFATREELQDHVWEYHEMDGDVPP' A
#
# COMPACT_ATOMS: atom_id res chain seq x y z
N MET A 1 -18.86 -4.34 -20.00
CA MET A 1 -19.12 -4.39 -18.55
C MET A 1 -17.76 -4.45 -17.88
N ALA A 2 -17.17 -3.28 -17.61
CA ALA A 2 -15.87 -3.22 -16.95
C ALA A 2 -16.05 -3.82 -15.55
N ARG A 3 -15.36 -4.93 -15.29
CA ARG A 3 -15.23 -5.50 -13.95
C ARG A 3 -14.62 -4.41 -13.09
N ARG A 4 -15.45 -3.76 -12.28
CA ARG A 4 -14.96 -2.89 -11.21
C ARG A 4 -14.38 -3.84 -10.18
N GLU A 5 -13.07 -3.91 -10.16
CA GLU A 5 -12.33 -4.58 -9.11
C GLU A 5 -12.68 -3.86 -7.82
N GLU A 6 -13.56 -4.51 -7.04
CA GLU A 6 -13.89 -4.09 -5.69
C GLU A 6 -12.58 -4.19 -4.89
N VAL A 7 -11.95 -3.03 -4.64
CA VAL A 7 -10.97 -2.88 -3.57
C VAL A 7 -11.76 -3.11 -2.29
N THR A 8 -11.86 -4.38 -1.90
CA THR A 8 -12.49 -4.76 -0.65
C THR A 8 -11.68 -4.11 0.47
N GLU A 9 -12.36 -3.37 1.33
CA GLU A 9 -11.82 -2.53 2.42
C GLU A 9 -11.12 -3.36 3.53
N GLU A 10 -10.71 -4.59 3.25
CA GLU A 10 -10.09 -5.55 4.17
C GLU A 10 -8.57 -5.34 4.34
N ARG A 11 -7.93 -4.62 3.42
CA ARG A 11 -6.51 -4.21 3.48
C ARG A 11 -6.38 -2.81 2.89
N PRO A 12 -6.71 -1.75 3.66
CA PRO A 12 -6.83 -0.39 3.12
C PRO A 12 -5.48 0.21 2.69
N PHE A 13 -4.37 -0.41 3.06
CA PHE A 13 -3.03 0.05 2.74
C PHE A 13 -2.48 -0.78 1.57
N GLU A 14 -2.69 -0.33 0.33
CA GLU A 14 -1.98 -0.88 -0.83
C GLU A 14 -0.69 -0.11 -1.09
N CYS A 15 0.32 -0.84 -1.53
CA CYS A 15 1.55 -0.28 -2.04
C CYS A 15 1.26 0.46 -3.35
N GLU A 16 1.65 1.71 -3.47
CA GLU A 16 1.49 2.45 -4.73
C GLU A 16 2.58 2.09 -5.76
N LEU A 17 3.63 1.42 -5.30
CA LEU A 17 4.79 1.01 -6.09
C LEU A 17 4.65 -0.43 -6.60
N CYS A 18 3.65 -1.18 -6.09
CA CYS A 18 3.47 -2.61 -6.30
C CYS A 18 2.05 -3.07 -5.90
N ASP A 19 1.53 -4.17 -6.43
CA ASP A 19 0.18 -4.65 -6.11
C ASP A 19 0.04 -5.34 -4.73
N ASP A 20 0.99 -5.15 -3.82
CA ASP A 20 0.93 -5.69 -2.46
C ASP A 20 -0.01 -4.86 -1.60
N ARG A 21 -0.85 -5.56 -0.84
CA ARG A 21 -1.76 -4.95 0.14
C ARG A 21 -1.25 -5.27 1.53
N PHE A 22 -1.60 -4.46 2.53
CA PHE A 22 -1.21 -4.62 3.92
C PHE A 22 -2.39 -4.29 4.84
N ALA A 23 -2.40 -4.90 6.03
CA ALA A 23 -3.48 -4.68 6.99
C ALA A 23 -3.26 -3.37 7.77
N THR A 24 -1.99 -2.96 7.91
CA THR A 24 -1.58 -1.76 8.65
C THR A 24 -0.63 -0.87 7.84
N ARG A 25 -0.55 0.39 8.25
CA ARG A 25 0.38 1.36 7.66
C ARG A 25 1.84 1.03 7.98
N GLU A 26 2.12 0.47 9.16
CA GLU A 26 3.48 0.09 9.58
C GLU A 26 4.05 -1.00 8.67
N GLU A 27 3.26 -2.03 8.37
CA GLU A 27 3.65 -3.10 7.44
C GLU A 27 3.89 -2.57 6.01
N LEU A 28 3.03 -1.66 5.54
CA LEU A 28 3.22 -1.01 4.25
C LEU A 28 4.50 -0.15 4.24
N GLN A 29 4.76 0.60 5.30
CA GLN A 29 5.93 1.47 5.39
C GLN A 29 7.23 0.67 5.45
N ASP A 30 7.28 -0.41 6.24
CA ASP A 30 8.42 -1.34 6.27
C ASP A 30 8.64 -1.99 4.90
N HIS A 31 7.56 -2.44 4.25
CA HIS A 31 7.63 -2.96 2.90
C HIS A 31 8.18 -1.95 1.90
N VAL A 32 7.66 -0.72 1.88
CA VAL A 32 8.16 0.33 0.99
C VAL A 32 9.60 0.70 1.33
N TRP A 33 9.99 0.67 2.60
CA TRP A 33 11.37 0.96 3.02
C TRP A 33 12.36 -0.11 2.56
N GLU A 34 12.05 -1.38 2.78
CA GLU A 34 12.93 -2.51 2.47
C GLU A 34 12.91 -2.92 0.99
N TYR A 35 11.76 -2.76 0.31
CA TYR A 35 11.56 -3.20 -1.08
C TYR A 35 11.55 -2.04 -2.09
N HIS A 36 11.23 -0.82 -1.65
CA HIS A 36 11.06 0.32 -2.54
C HIS A 36 11.89 1.58 -2.17
N GLU A 37 12.66 1.51 -1.09
CA GLU A 37 13.80 2.36 -0.70
C GLU A 37 13.67 3.89 -0.83
N MET A 38 12.50 4.50 -1.05
CA MET A 38 12.45 5.93 -1.40
C MET A 38 11.29 6.76 -0.84
N ASP A 39 11.72 7.80 -0.12
CA ASP A 39 11.06 9.04 0.29
C ASP A 39 10.02 8.99 1.41
N GLY A 40 10.57 9.02 2.64
CA GLY A 40 9.87 9.39 3.86
C GLY A 40 9.51 10.88 3.95
N ASP A 41 8.51 11.30 3.18
CA ASP A 41 7.76 12.52 3.50
C ASP A 41 6.30 12.12 3.80
N VAL A 42 6.04 11.86 5.08
CA VAL A 42 4.68 11.73 5.61
C VAL A 42 4.29 13.07 6.21
N PRO A 43 3.57 13.95 5.48
CA PRO A 43 2.93 15.10 6.09
C PRO A 43 1.76 14.65 6.99
N PRO A 44 1.41 15.47 8.02
CA PRO A 44 0.39 15.13 9.02
C PRO A 44 -1.04 15.03 8.48
#